data_AF-A0A7C6XK46-F1
#
_entry.id   AF-A0A7C6XK46-F1
#
_cell.length_a   1.000
_cell.length_b   1.000
_cell.length_c   1.000
_cell.angle_alpha   90.00
_cell.angle_beta   90.00
_cell.angle_gamma   90.00
#
_symmetry.space_group_name_H-M   'P 1'
#
loop_
_entity.id
_entity.type
_entity.pdbx_description
1 polymer ?
#
loop_
_entity_poly.entity_id
_entity_poly.type
_entity_poly.pdbx_seq_one_letter_code
_entity_poly.pdbx_strand_id
1 'polypeptide(L)'
;ARDGLGPEVQIHRRTFNYETGAGGDSGLLFASFQADIERQFLPIQRRLAEVDLLNEWTTPIGSTVWAIPPGATEDGYVGQELFEG
;
A
#
# COMPACT_ATOMS: atom_id res chain seq x y z
N ALA A 1 -9.35 15.87 6.92
CA ALA A 1 -9.10 15.08 5.69
C ALA A 1 -9.48 15.95 4.49
N ARG A 2 -8.65 16.00 3.44
CA ARG A 2 -8.79 17.00 2.36
C ARG A 2 -9.96 16.75 1.39
N ASP A 3 -10.65 15.61 1.45
CA ASP A 3 -11.63 15.22 0.42
C ASP A 3 -13.01 14.79 0.96
N GLY A 4 -13.40 15.18 2.19
CA GLY A 4 -14.72 14.87 2.75
C GLY A 4 -14.99 13.38 3.04
N LEU A 5 -14.04 12.51 2.70
CA LEU A 5 -13.99 11.13 3.12
C LEU A 5 -13.52 11.08 4.58
N GLY A 6 -14.25 10.36 5.43
CA GLY A 6 -13.86 10.17 6.82
C GLY A 6 -12.56 9.37 6.95
N PRO A 7 -12.00 9.30 8.16
CA PRO A 7 -10.73 8.60 8.42
C PRO A 7 -10.73 7.13 7.96
N GLU A 8 -11.91 6.53 7.80
CA GLU A 8 -12.11 5.16 7.35
C GLU A 8 -11.54 4.81 5.97
N VAL A 9 -11.31 5.79 5.08
CA VAL A 9 -10.69 5.55 3.75
C VAL A 9 -9.43 6.40 3.54
N GLN A 10 -8.72 6.70 4.62
CA GLN A 10 -7.41 7.35 4.51
C GLN A 10 -6.30 6.31 4.52
N ILE A 11 -5.35 6.39 3.59
CA ILE A 11 -4.15 5.55 3.54
C ILE A 11 -2.88 6.41 3.63
N HIS A 12 -1.82 5.88 4.26
CA HIS A 12 -0.50 6.51 4.23
C HIS A 12 0.30 5.99 3.05
N ARG A 13 0.40 6.76 1.96
CA ARG A 13 1.17 6.40 0.76
C ARG A 13 2.66 6.71 0.97
N ARG A 14 3.54 5.74 0.69
CA ARG A 14 5.00 5.89 0.72
C ARG A 14 5.60 5.16 -0.48
N THR A 15 5.64 5.85 -1.60
CA THR A 15 5.91 5.27 -2.92
C THR A 15 7.33 5.54 -3.39
N PHE A 16 7.83 4.72 -4.30
CA PHE A 16 9.12 4.91 -4.97
C PHE A 16 8.97 4.70 -6.48
N ASN A 17 9.73 5.44 -7.29
CA ASN A 17 9.80 5.19 -8.73
C ASN A 17 10.68 3.94 -8.99
N TYR A 18 10.39 3.21 -10.07
CA TYR A 18 11.30 2.20 -10.61
C TYR A 18 11.55 2.42 -12.10
N GLU A 19 12.73 1.97 -12.55
CA GLU A 19 13.17 1.92 -13.95
C GLU A 19 14.08 0.70 -14.09
N THR A 20 13.89 -0.13 -15.12
CA THR A 20 14.70 -1.35 -15.32
C THR A 20 15.84 -1.16 -16.33
N GLY A 21 16.12 0.07 -16.75
CA GLY A 21 17.17 0.41 -17.70
C GLY A 21 16.66 0.66 -19.13
N ALA A 22 17.58 0.96 -20.05
CA ALA A 22 17.25 1.41 -21.40
C ALA A 22 16.36 0.40 -22.16
N GLY A 23 15.21 0.86 -22.64
CA GLY A 23 14.22 0.02 -23.34
C GLY A 23 13.43 -0.91 -22.43
N GLY A 24 13.57 -0.79 -21.11
CA GLY A 24 12.83 -1.53 -20.11
C GLY A 24 11.58 -0.80 -19.59
N ASP A 25 11.05 -1.30 -18.48
CA ASP A 25 9.84 -0.78 -17.86
C ASP A 25 10.16 0.33 -16.86
N SER A 26 9.23 1.28 -16.75
CA SER A 26 9.23 2.32 -15.74
C SER A 26 7.87 2.43 -15.08
N GLY A 27 7.84 2.87 -13.82
CA GLY A 27 6.60 2.98 -13.09
C GLY A 27 6.77 3.29 -11.62
N LEU A 28 5.77 2.85 -10.83
CA LEU A 28 5.66 3.16 -9.42
C LEU A 28 5.65 1.87 -8.59
N LEU A 29 6.59 1.75 -7.67
CA LEU A 29 6.47 0.86 -6.51
C LEU A 29 5.51 1.53 -5.53
N PHE A 30 4.23 1.26 -5.73
CA PHE A 30 3.19 1.77 -4.85
C PHE A 30 3.16 0.96 -3.55
N ALA A 31 3.45 1.62 -2.43
CA ALA A 31 3.25 1.07 -1.10
C ALA A 31 2.37 2.02 -0.27
N SER A 32 1.43 1.44 0.48
CA SER A 32 0.63 2.15 1.45
C SER A 32 0.52 1.39 2.77
N PHE A 33 0.30 2.16 3.83
CA PHE A 33 0.16 1.66 5.19
C PHE A 33 -1.21 2.07 5.71
N GLN A 34 -1.91 1.11 6.29
CA GLN A 34 -3.27 1.22 6.79
C GLN A 34 -3.45 0.24 7.95
N ALA A 35 -4.35 0.55 8.87
CA ALA A 35 -4.66 -0.32 10.00
C ALA A 35 -5.59 -1.48 9.57
N ASP A 36 -6.48 -1.23 8.62
CA ASP A 36 -7.43 -2.19 8.08
C ASP A 36 -7.49 -2.06 6.56
N ILE A 37 -7.04 -3.09 5.85
CA ILE A 37 -7.01 -3.09 4.38
C ILE A 37 -8.41 -3.11 3.76
N GLU A 38 -9.38 -3.78 4.39
CA GLU A 38 -10.75 -3.93 3.89
C GLU A 38 -11.53 -2.63 3.97
N ARG A 39 -11.25 -1.84 5.01
CA ARG A 39 -11.88 -0.53 5.22
C ARG A 39 -11.18 0.58 4.45
N GLN A 40 -9.84 0.53 4.37
CA GLN A 40 -9.06 1.68 3.88
C GLN A 40 -8.61 1.53 2.42
N PHE A 41 -7.87 0.47 2.05
CA PHE A 41 -7.29 0.38 0.70
C PHE A 41 -8.25 -0.23 -0.32
N LEU A 42 -8.92 -1.34 0.01
CA LEU A 42 -9.77 -2.06 -0.96
C LEU A 42 -10.92 -1.19 -1.52
N PRO A 43 -11.65 -0.38 -0.73
CA PRO A 43 -12.73 0.43 -1.28
C PRO A 43 -12.21 1.52 -2.23
N ILE A 44 -11.04 2.10 -1.93
CA ILE A 44 -10.37 3.07 -2.82
C ILE A 44 -10.02 2.37 -4.13
N GLN A 45 -9.32 1.23 -4.08
CA GLN A 45 -8.85 0.54 -5.28
C GLN A 45 -10.01 0.06 -6.16
N ARG A 46 -11.10 -0.45 -5.57
CA ARG A 46 -12.31 -0.84 -6.32
C ARG A 46 -12.92 0.36 -7.06
N ARG A 47 -13.03 1.51 -6.41
CA ARG A 47 -13.52 2.74 -7.06
C ARG A 47 -12.60 3.19 -8.19
N LEU A 48 -11.29 3.16 -8.00
CA LEU A 48 -10.33 3.56 -9.05
C LEU A 48 -10.40 2.61 -10.24
N ALA A 49 -10.57 1.31 -10.02
CA ALA A 49 -10.69 0.32 -11.09
C ALA A 49 -11.92 0.56 -11.99
N GLU A 50 -12.99 1.13 -11.47
CA GLU A 50 -14.22 1.39 -12.23
C GLU A 50 -14.16 2.67 -13.06
N VAL A 51 -13.58 3.75 -12.53
CA VAL A 51 -13.80 5.11 -13.08
C VAL A 51 -12.57 6.01 -13.16
N ASP A 52 -11.36 5.52 -12.86
CA ASP A 52 -10.16 6.35 -12.95
C ASP A 52 -9.60 6.43 -14.38
N LEU A 53 -9.48 7.64 -14.92
CA LEU A 53 -8.87 7.90 -16.22
C LEU A 53 -7.38 7.54 -16.24
N LEU A 54 -6.70 7.55 -15.08
CA LEU A 54 -5.28 7.16 -14.99
C LEU A 54 -5.04 5.70 -15.42
N ASN A 55 -6.07 4.86 -15.39
CA ASN A 55 -5.97 3.46 -15.85
C ASN A 55 -5.64 3.35 -17.35
N GLU A 56 -5.85 4.40 -18.15
CA GLU A 56 -5.45 4.42 -19.57
C GLU A 56 -3.92 4.35 -19.73
N TRP A 57 -3.17 4.88 -18.77
CA TRP A 57 -1.71 5.01 -18.85
C TRP A 57 -0.96 4.19 -17.80
N THR A 58 -1.67 3.45 -16.94
CA THR A 58 -1.06 2.65 -15.88
C THR A 58 -1.66 1.25 -15.85
N THR A 59 -0.84 0.26 -15.50
CA THR A 59 -1.30 -1.12 -15.33
C THR A 59 -0.64 -1.70 -14.09
N PRO A 60 -1.40 -2.18 -13.10
CA PRO A 60 -0.84 -2.93 -11.98
C PRO A 60 -0.27 -4.27 -12.47
N ILE A 61 1.05 -4.44 -12.37
CA ILE A 61 1.74 -5.67 -12.80
C ILE A 61 2.18 -6.58 -11.64
N GLY A 62 1.96 -6.16 -10.40
CA GLY A 62 2.29 -6.92 -9.20
C GLY A 62 1.53 -6.41 -7.98
N SER A 63 1.18 -7.32 -7.06
CA SER A 63 0.47 -6.97 -5.82
C SER A 63 0.82 -7.94 -4.71
N THR A 64 0.92 -7.42 -3.48
CA THR A 64 1.20 -8.20 -2.29
C THR A 64 0.66 -7.47 -1.05
N VAL A 65 0.30 -8.22 -0.02
CA VAL A 65 -0.23 -7.70 1.24
C VAL A 65 0.51 -8.36 2.39
N TRP A 66 0.96 -7.56 3.35
CA TRP A 66 1.74 -8.00 4.49
C TRP A 66 1.17 -7.40 5.77
N ALA A 67 1.19 -8.18 6.85
CA ALA A 67 1.06 -7.66 8.20
C ALA A 67 2.44 -7.12 8.63
N ILE A 68 2.47 -5.89 9.14
CA ILE A 68 3.69 -5.27 9.66
C ILE A 68 3.55 -5.25 11.18
N PRO A 69 4.33 -6.05 11.93
CA PRO A 69 4.23 -6.09 13.37
C PRO A 69 4.69 -4.77 14.00
N PRO A 70 4.39 -4.54 15.29
CA PRO A 70 4.96 -3.44 16.05
C PRO A 70 6.51 -3.46 16.03
N GLY A 71 7.11 -2.32 16.38
CA GLY A 71 8.55 -2.24 16.59
C GLY A 71 9.01 -3.18 17.71
N ALA A 72 10.24 -3.68 17.60
CA ALA A 72 10.84 -4.51 18.64
C ALA A 72 11.02 -3.71 19.95
N THR A 73 10.93 -4.42 21.08
CA THR A 73 11.37 -3.92 22.40
C THR A 73 12.90 -3.90 22.48
N GLU A 74 13.47 -3.25 23.49
CA GLU A 74 14.94 -3.11 23.63
C GLU A 74 15.69 -4.44 23.62
N ASP A 75 15.12 -5.48 24.24
CA ASP A 75 15.70 -6.83 24.35
C ASP A 75 15.03 -7.86 23.42
N GLY A 76 14.14 -7.41 22.53
CA GLY A 76 13.32 -8.29 21.67
C GLY A 76 13.67 -8.21 20.19
N TYR A 77 12.93 -8.98 19.37
CA TYR A 77 13.01 -8.91 17.91
C TYR A 77 11.64 -8.63 17.28
N VAL A 78 11.67 -8.12 16.05
CA VAL A 78 10.46 -7.78 15.29
C VAL A 78 9.63 -9.05 15.07
N GLY A 79 8.37 -9.02 15.52
CA GLY A 79 7.45 -10.15 15.40
C GLY A 79 7.57 -11.20 16.50
N GLN A 80 8.37 -10.99 17.55
CA GLN A 80 8.50 -11.94 18.67
C GLN A 80 7.15 -12.38 19.25
N GLU A 81 6.23 -11.44 19.47
CA GLU A 81 4.87 -11.74 20.00
C GLU A 81 4.07 -12.71 19.10
N LEU A 82 4.35 -12.74 17.79
CA LEU A 82 3.68 -13.66 16.85
C LEU A 82 4.24 -15.08 16.93
N PHE A 83 5.54 -15.23 17.21
CA PHE A 83 6.24 -16.52 17.12
C PHE A 83 6.40 -17.23 18.47
N GLU A 84 6.36 -16.48 19.58
CA GLU A 84 6.56 -17.00 20.94
C GLU A 84 5.32 -16.82 21.84
N GLY A 85 4.25 -16.21 21.33
CA GLY A 85 2.98 -15.99 22.02
C GLY A 85 2.02 -17.17 22.00
#